data_AF-A0A937Z1B3-F1
#
_entry.id   AF-A0A937Z1B3-F1
#
_cell.length_a   1.000
_cell.length_b   1.000
_cell.length_c   1.000
_cell.angle_alpha   90.00
_cell.angle_beta   90.00
_cell.angle_gamma   90.00
#
_symmetry.space_group_name_H-M   'P 1'
#
loop_
_entity.id
_entity.type
_entity.pdbx_description
1 polymer ?
#
loop_
_entity_poly.entity_id
_entity_poly.type
_entity_poly.pdbx_seq_one_letter_code
_entity_poly.pdbx_strand_id
1 'polypeptide(L)'
;MTRKRVVILGSTGSIGRQTLEVIREHPDRLEVAGLVAGSRVEELAQQAAEFGADACISDAGRYAALENLADGGARRLLAGDKGAQELAARPDVDLVVGAISGLAGLAPVLAALEAGNSVALANKEPLVAAGALVTSAAARSGAALLPIDSEISAVFQALNGEDPACIEKLILTASGGPFSAYSMEELGQVTPAQALDHPTWKMGRKVTIDSATLANKGFELFELHWLFGVPFPQIEVVVHHQSILHSAVQFCDGSVIAQMGLPDMRTAI
;
A
#
# COMPACT_ATOMS: atom_id res chain seq x y z
N MET A 1 -22.52 10.45 -11.08
CA MET A 1 -21.95 10.29 -9.72
C MET A 1 -20.84 11.31 -9.56
N THR A 2 -20.59 11.83 -8.36
CA THR A 2 -19.43 12.68 -8.09
C THR A 2 -18.15 11.81 -8.13
N ARG A 3 -17.08 12.29 -8.77
CA ARG A 3 -15.79 11.59 -8.81
C ARG A 3 -15.20 11.51 -7.41
N LYS A 4 -14.58 10.38 -7.05
CA LYS A 4 -13.79 10.28 -5.83
C LYS A 4 -12.46 11.02 -6.01
N ARG A 5 -12.15 11.92 -5.08
CA ARG A 5 -10.94 12.73 -5.05
C ARG A 5 -9.86 11.99 -4.26
N VAL A 6 -8.74 11.73 -4.91
CA VAL A 6 -7.67 10.85 -4.41
C VAL A 6 -6.39 11.64 -4.17
N VAL A 7 -5.78 11.46 -2.99
CA VAL A 7 -4.41 11.91 -2.71
C VAL A 7 -3.48 10.70 -2.73
N ILE A 8 -2.34 10.80 -3.41
CA ILE A 8 -1.38 9.70 -3.52
C ILE A 8 -0.10 10.07 -2.78
N LEU A 9 0.10 9.43 -1.63
CA LEU A 9 1.32 9.54 -0.84
C LEU A 9 2.38 8.63 -1.45
N GLY A 10 3.39 9.19 -2.12
CA GLY A 10 4.43 8.41 -2.81
C GLY A 10 4.13 8.15 -4.29
N SER A 11 3.64 9.17 -5.01
CA SER A 11 3.14 9.08 -6.40
C SER A 11 4.17 8.61 -7.43
N THR A 12 5.45 8.88 -7.19
CA THR A 12 6.55 8.47 -8.08
C THR A 12 6.99 7.03 -7.80
N GLY A 13 6.54 6.41 -6.70
CA GLY A 13 6.83 5.02 -6.35
C GLY A 13 6.22 4.00 -7.32
N SER A 14 6.50 2.71 -7.10
CA SER A 14 5.88 1.64 -7.92
C SER A 14 4.35 1.66 -7.80
N ILE A 15 3.82 1.65 -6.58
CA ILE A 15 2.37 1.71 -6.32
C ILE A 15 1.79 3.04 -6.76
N GLY A 16 2.46 4.16 -6.48
CA GLY A 16 1.98 5.48 -6.90
C GLY A 16 1.79 5.61 -8.41
N ARG A 17 2.75 5.12 -9.22
CA ARG A 17 2.64 5.12 -10.68
C ARG A 17 1.51 4.21 -11.17
N GLN A 18 1.38 3.01 -10.61
CA GLN A 18 0.29 2.09 -10.95
C GLN A 18 -1.09 2.64 -10.55
N THR A 19 -1.17 3.35 -9.42
CA THR A 19 -2.40 4.07 -9.00
C THR A 19 -2.78 5.12 -10.04
N LEU A 20 -1.81 5.88 -10.54
CA LEU A 20 -2.05 6.85 -11.61
C LEU A 20 -2.49 6.16 -12.92
N GLU A 21 -1.97 4.97 -13.24
CA GLU A 21 -2.45 4.17 -14.38
C GLU A 21 -3.92 3.76 -14.21
N VAL A 22 -4.30 3.23 -13.05
CA VAL A 22 -5.71 2.88 -12.75
C VAL A 22 -6.62 4.11 -12.85
N ILE A 23 -6.18 5.27 -12.35
CA ILE A 23 -6.95 6.52 -12.46
C ILE A 23 -7.11 6.97 -13.91
N ARG A 24 -6.08 6.81 -14.77
CA ARG A 24 -6.19 7.12 -16.21
C ARG A 24 -7.22 6.24 -16.91
N GLU A 25 -7.39 5.01 -16.48
CA GLU A 25 -8.39 4.08 -17.03
C GLU A 25 -9.81 4.36 -16.53
N HIS A 26 -9.97 5.14 -15.44
CA HIS A 26 -11.26 5.45 -14.81
C HIS A 26 -11.48 6.96 -14.51
N PRO A 27 -11.29 7.87 -15.48
CA PRO A 27 -11.36 9.33 -15.27
C PRO A 27 -12.77 9.86 -14.98
N ASP A 28 -13.80 9.05 -15.26
CA ASP A 28 -15.20 9.32 -14.94
C ASP A 28 -15.55 9.02 -13.48
N ARG A 29 -14.69 8.27 -12.77
CA ARG A 29 -14.90 7.81 -11.39
C ARG A 29 -13.89 8.39 -10.40
N LEU A 30 -12.66 8.66 -10.86
CA LEU A 30 -11.54 9.06 -10.01
C LEU A 30 -10.94 10.40 -10.48
N GLU A 31 -10.49 11.21 -9.53
CA GLU A 31 -9.82 12.48 -9.76
C GLU A 31 -8.62 12.59 -8.82
N VAL A 32 -7.45 12.96 -9.33
CA VAL A 32 -6.27 13.18 -8.48
C VAL A 32 -6.36 14.59 -7.87
N ALA A 33 -6.49 14.67 -6.55
CA ALA A 33 -6.50 15.94 -5.83
C ALA A 33 -5.11 16.38 -5.38
N GLY A 34 -4.22 15.43 -5.06
CA GLY A 34 -2.89 15.74 -4.57
C GLY A 34 -1.88 14.61 -4.72
N LEU A 35 -0.61 14.98 -4.94
CA LEU A 35 0.50 14.06 -5.13
C LEU A 35 1.63 14.39 -4.17
N VAL A 36 2.18 13.39 -3.50
CA VAL A 36 3.36 13.54 -2.65
C VAL A 36 4.49 12.69 -3.23
N ALA A 37 5.68 13.27 -3.37
CA ALA A 37 6.88 12.52 -3.72
C ALA A 37 8.03 12.84 -2.77
N GLY A 38 8.97 11.88 -2.60
CA GLY A 38 10.14 12.07 -1.76
C GLY A 38 11.09 13.14 -2.31
N SER A 39 11.81 12.79 -3.38
CA SER A 39 12.87 13.64 -3.95
C SER A 39 12.84 13.77 -5.48
N ARG A 40 11.98 13.03 -6.18
CA ARG A 40 11.89 13.03 -7.66
C ARG A 40 11.01 14.18 -8.15
N VAL A 41 11.61 15.36 -8.27
CA VAL A 41 10.91 16.63 -8.53
C VAL A 41 10.35 16.67 -9.94
N GLU A 42 11.14 16.28 -10.93
CA GLU A 42 10.77 16.34 -12.35
C GLU A 42 9.56 15.46 -12.63
N GLU A 43 9.59 14.23 -12.12
CA GLU A 43 8.48 13.27 -12.25
C GLU A 43 7.22 13.77 -11.50
N LEU A 44 7.38 14.33 -10.29
CA LEU A 44 6.26 14.92 -9.55
C LEU A 44 5.63 16.09 -10.31
N ALA A 45 6.44 17.01 -10.86
CA ALA A 45 5.95 18.16 -11.61
C ALA A 45 5.18 17.76 -12.88
N GLN A 46 5.67 16.73 -13.59
CA GLN A 46 5.01 16.13 -14.75
C GLN A 46 3.66 15.50 -14.36
N GLN A 47 3.63 14.65 -13.34
CA GLN A 47 2.39 14.04 -12.85
C GLN A 47 1.39 15.11 -12.38
N ALA A 48 1.83 16.11 -11.61
CA ALA A 48 0.96 17.18 -11.16
C ALA A 48 0.39 18.02 -12.32
N ALA A 49 1.14 18.14 -13.44
CA ALA A 49 0.68 18.88 -14.61
C ALA A 49 -0.35 18.06 -15.40
N GLU A 50 -0.06 16.78 -15.59
CA GLU A 50 -0.94 15.82 -16.27
C GLU A 50 -2.33 15.76 -15.62
N PHE A 51 -2.37 15.66 -14.29
CA PHE A 51 -3.62 15.47 -13.56
C PHE A 51 -4.22 16.77 -13.01
N GLY A 52 -3.56 17.92 -13.17
CA GLY A 52 -3.99 19.18 -12.57
C GLY A 52 -4.05 19.15 -11.04
N ALA A 53 -3.20 18.34 -10.41
CA ALA A 53 -3.23 18.06 -8.97
C ALA A 53 -2.30 18.99 -8.19
N ASP A 54 -2.61 19.18 -6.90
CA ASP A 54 -1.68 19.80 -5.96
C ASP A 54 -0.47 18.88 -5.72
N ALA A 55 0.69 19.45 -5.39
CA ALA A 55 1.93 18.69 -5.29
C ALA A 55 2.71 19.02 -4.02
N CYS A 56 3.24 18.00 -3.36
CA CYS A 56 4.14 18.14 -2.22
C CYS A 56 5.43 17.36 -2.45
N ILE A 57 6.57 18.04 -2.29
CA ILE A 57 7.88 17.40 -2.25
C ILE A 57 8.33 17.22 -0.79
N SER A 58 8.53 15.99 -0.33
CA SER A 58 8.94 15.73 1.06
C SER A 58 10.33 16.28 1.37
N ASP A 59 11.25 16.24 0.40
CA ASP A 59 12.55 16.92 0.51
C ASP A 59 12.36 18.44 0.34
N ALA A 60 12.25 19.16 1.45
CA ALA A 60 12.06 20.61 1.45
C ALA A 60 13.19 21.38 0.76
N GLY A 61 14.41 20.83 0.70
CA GLY A 61 15.54 21.42 -0.03
C GLY A 61 15.33 21.47 -1.55
N ARG A 62 14.34 20.72 -2.06
CA ARG A 62 13.97 20.64 -3.48
C ARG A 62 12.73 21.43 -3.84
N TYR A 63 12.12 22.15 -2.90
CA TYR A 63 10.91 22.93 -3.15
C TYR A 63 11.08 23.98 -4.26
N ALA A 64 12.19 24.72 -4.25
CA ALA A 64 12.47 25.71 -5.30
C ALA A 64 12.58 25.07 -6.70
N ALA A 65 13.10 23.85 -6.80
CA ALA A 65 13.13 23.12 -8.06
C ALA A 65 11.72 22.72 -8.52
N LEU A 66 10.84 22.34 -7.58
CA LEU A 66 9.43 22.05 -7.89
C LEU A 66 8.71 23.30 -8.40
N GLU A 67 8.90 24.44 -7.73
CA GLU A 67 8.33 25.73 -8.16
C GLU A 67 8.78 26.11 -9.56
N ASN A 68 10.07 25.97 -9.87
CA ASN A 68 10.60 26.31 -11.19
C ASN A 68 10.05 25.44 -12.33
N LEU A 69 9.74 24.16 -12.05
CA LEU A 69 9.18 23.24 -13.04
C LEU A 69 7.65 23.32 -13.11
N ALA A 70 7.02 23.81 -12.06
CA ALA A 70 5.60 23.99 -12.02
C ALA A 70 5.25 25.33 -12.70
N ASP A 71 5.03 25.31 -14.02
CA ASP A 71 4.74 26.48 -14.89
C ASP A 71 3.49 27.33 -14.48
N GLY A 72 3.47 27.90 -13.28
CA GLY A 72 2.50 28.91 -12.82
C GLY A 72 1.02 28.50 -12.75
N GLY A 73 0.68 27.23 -12.96
CA GLY A 73 -0.71 26.75 -12.89
C GLY A 73 -1.34 26.97 -11.50
N ALA A 74 -2.68 26.98 -11.42
CA ALA A 74 -3.47 27.22 -10.20
C ALA A 74 -3.36 26.13 -9.10
N ARG A 75 -2.37 25.23 -9.22
CA ARG A 75 -2.10 24.13 -8.30
C ARG A 75 -1.29 24.62 -7.11
N ARG A 76 -1.64 24.16 -5.91
CA ARG A 76 -0.90 24.43 -4.69
C ARG A 76 0.34 23.55 -4.63
N LEU A 77 1.48 24.17 -4.38
CA LEU A 77 2.74 23.48 -4.12
C LEU A 77 3.04 23.52 -2.61
N LEU A 78 3.47 22.39 -2.07
CA LEU A 78 3.83 22.24 -0.66
C LEU A 78 5.19 21.55 -0.54
N ALA A 79 5.74 21.57 0.68
CA ALA A 79 6.99 20.89 0.99
C ALA A 79 6.97 20.25 2.38
N GLY A 80 7.81 19.23 2.55
CA GLY A 80 8.08 18.58 3.82
C GLY A 80 6.91 17.77 4.37
N ASP A 81 7.14 17.19 5.54
CA ASP A 81 6.19 16.31 6.21
C ASP A 81 4.86 17.00 6.54
N LYS A 82 4.90 18.30 6.85
CA LYS A 82 3.70 19.11 7.09
C LYS A 82 2.85 19.25 5.83
N GLY A 83 3.47 19.47 4.67
CA GLY A 83 2.74 19.54 3.40
C GLY A 83 2.09 18.21 3.03
N ALA A 84 2.77 17.09 3.30
CA ALA A 84 2.21 15.76 3.06
C ALA A 84 1.00 15.46 3.97
N GLN A 85 1.09 15.81 5.26
CA GLN A 85 -0.02 15.69 6.21
C GLN A 85 -1.19 16.59 5.82
N GLU A 86 -0.91 17.83 5.42
CA GLU A 86 -1.94 18.78 5.00
C GLU A 86 -2.71 18.29 3.78
N LEU A 87 -2.01 17.79 2.74
CA LEU A 87 -2.69 17.21 1.58
C LEU A 87 -3.53 15.99 1.96
N ALA A 88 -3.00 15.11 2.82
CA ALA A 88 -3.69 13.90 3.24
C ALA A 88 -4.95 14.17 4.08
N ALA A 89 -4.96 15.25 4.86
CA ALA A 89 -6.04 15.64 5.77
C ALA A 89 -7.08 16.60 5.16
N ARG A 90 -7.02 16.85 3.84
CA ARG A 90 -7.94 17.76 3.17
C ARG A 90 -9.39 17.29 3.26
N PRO A 91 -10.36 18.17 3.57
CA PRO A 91 -11.77 17.79 3.72
C PRO A 91 -12.47 17.47 2.39
N ASP A 92 -11.88 17.85 1.26
CA ASP A 92 -12.39 17.55 -0.09
C ASP A 92 -11.76 16.29 -0.70
N VAL A 93 -11.10 15.46 0.11
CA VAL A 93 -10.46 14.21 -0.34
C VAL A 93 -11.24 13.01 0.19
N ASP A 94 -11.61 12.10 -0.69
CA ASP A 94 -12.38 10.89 -0.30
C ASP A 94 -11.46 9.74 0.10
N LEU A 95 -10.30 9.64 -0.57
CA LEU A 95 -9.38 8.51 -0.44
C LEU A 95 -7.92 8.96 -0.49
N VAL A 96 -7.11 8.42 0.42
CA VAL A 96 -5.66 8.62 0.44
C VAL A 96 -4.97 7.29 0.19
N VAL A 97 -4.13 7.22 -0.86
CA VAL A 97 -3.29 6.05 -1.13
C VAL A 97 -1.96 6.19 -0.39
N GLY A 98 -1.76 5.37 0.65
CA GLY A 98 -0.57 5.34 1.49
C GLY A 98 0.55 4.47 0.90
N ALA A 99 1.38 5.04 0.02
CA ALA A 99 2.45 4.33 -0.70
C ALA A 99 3.88 4.89 -0.45
N ILE A 100 4.05 5.80 0.51
CA ILE A 100 5.39 6.20 1.00
C ILE A 100 5.98 4.99 1.71
N SER A 101 7.19 4.55 1.35
CA SER A 101 7.80 3.37 1.98
C SER A 101 8.28 3.65 3.42
N GLY A 102 8.19 2.63 4.29
CA GLY A 102 8.72 2.71 5.65
C GLY A 102 7.91 3.62 6.56
N LEU A 103 8.46 4.00 7.71
CA LEU A 103 7.72 4.76 8.72
C LEU A 103 7.45 6.22 8.37
N ALA A 104 8.08 6.76 7.32
CA ALA A 104 7.81 8.11 6.84
C ALA A 104 6.34 8.31 6.42
N GLY A 105 5.66 7.22 6.02
CA GLY A 105 4.23 7.26 5.69
C GLY A 105 3.28 7.35 6.90
N LEU A 106 3.75 7.09 8.13
CA LEU A 106 2.88 6.99 9.30
C LEU A 106 2.15 8.31 9.61
N ALA A 107 2.89 9.41 9.69
CA ALA A 107 2.32 10.72 10.04
C ALA A 107 1.23 11.19 9.05
N PRO A 108 1.43 11.17 7.72
CA PRO A 108 0.35 11.55 6.78
C PRO A 108 -0.80 10.54 6.75
N VAL A 109 -0.57 9.24 7.01
CA VAL A 109 -1.66 8.25 7.15
C VAL A 109 -2.54 8.55 8.37
N LEU A 110 -1.93 8.85 9.53
CA LEU A 110 -2.68 9.23 10.72
C LEU A 110 -3.46 10.53 10.49
N ALA A 111 -2.84 11.53 9.85
CA ALA A 111 -3.50 12.79 9.52
C ALA A 111 -4.74 12.60 8.62
N ALA A 112 -4.66 11.71 7.61
CA ALA A 112 -5.80 11.36 6.78
C ALA A 112 -6.93 10.71 7.59
N LEU A 113 -6.60 9.69 8.38
CA LEU A 113 -7.59 8.96 9.19
C LEU A 113 -8.24 9.88 10.22
N GLU A 114 -7.48 10.72 10.90
CA GLU A 114 -7.99 11.67 11.90
C GLU A 114 -8.90 12.74 11.27
N ALA A 115 -8.67 13.10 10.00
CA ALA A 115 -9.54 13.99 9.24
C ALA A 115 -10.82 13.31 8.72
N GLY A 116 -10.95 11.98 8.86
CA GLY A 116 -12.08 11.21 8.35
C GLY A 116 -11.91 10.71 6.91
N ASN A 117 -10.74 10.91 6.31
CA ASN A 117 -10.46 10.45 4.96
C ASN A 117 -10.12 8.96 4.98
N SER A 118 -10.74 8.18 4.09
CA SER A 118 -10.41 6.76 3.97
C SER A 118 -8.98 6.60 3.45
N VAL A 119 -8.28 5.56 3.90
CA VAL A 119 -6.90 5.27 3.49
C VAL A 119 -6.85 3.91 2.81
N ALA A 120 -6.35 3.87 1.58
CA ALA A 120 -5.91 2.64 0.93
C ALA A 120 -4.40 2.46 1.17
N LEU A 121 -4.02 1.51 2.01
CA LEU A 121 -2.67 1.35 2.55
C LEU A 121 -1.90 0.27 1.77
N ALA A 122 -0.82 0.67 1.11
CA ALA A 122 0.11 -0.25 0.44
C ALA A 122 1.42 -0.46 1.21
N ASN A 123 1.76 0.49 2.08
CA ASN A 123 2.91 0.43 2.95
C ASN A 123 2.52 -0.21 4.28
N LYS A 124 3.08 -1.39 4.58
CA LYS A 124 2.75 -2.19 5.77
C LYS A 124 3.38 -1.67 7.04
N GLU A 125 4.52 -0.98 6.94
CA GLU A 125 5.32 -0.55 8.08
C GLU A 125 4.58 0.33 9.12
N PRO A 126 3.72 1.30 8.74
CA PRO A 126 2.89 2.05 9.67
C PRO A 126 1.97 1.15 10.50
N LEU A 127 1.36 0.15 9.88
CA LEU A 127 0.44 -0.75 10.55
C LEU A 127 1.20 -1.75 11.44
N VAL A 128 2.35 -2.26 10.99
CA VAL A 128 3.21 -3.14 11.79
C VAL A 128 3.73 -2.41 13.04
N ALA A 129 4.26 -1.19 12.88
CA ALA A 129 4.92 -0.47 13.98
C ALA A 129 3.94 0.26 14.90
N ALA A 130 2.80 0.70 14.38
CA ALA A 130 1.87 1.58 15.10
C ALA A 130 0.41 1.13 14.91
N GLY A 131 0.17 -0.18 14.77
CA GLY A 131 -1.15 -0.71 14.41
C GLY A 131 -2.28 -0.24 15.31
N ALA A 132 -2.08 -0.25 16.63
CA ALA A 132 -3.06 0.28 17.57
C ALA A 132 -3.41 1.76 17.34
N LEU A 133 -2.43 2.60 16.96
CA LEU A 133 -2.67 4.02 16.65
C LEU A 133 -3.44 4.18 15.35
N VAL A 134 -3.04 3.46 14.31
CA VAL A 134 -3.65 3.51 12.97
C VAL A 134 -5.10 3.01 13.02
N THR A 135 -5.34 1.83 13.57
CA THR A 135 -6.70 1.24 13.65
C THR A 135 -7.61 2.04 14.57
N SER A 136 -7.09 2.57 15.69
CA SER A 136 -7.87 3.44 16.57
C SER A 136 -8.22 4.77 15.92
N ALA A 137 -7.33 5.35 15.10
CA ALA A 137 -7.62 6.58 14.37
C ALA A 137 -8.76 6.36 13.36
N ALA A 138 -8.69 5.28 12.58
CA ALA A 138 -9.77 4.89 11.66
C ALA A 138 -11.10 4.67 12.39
N ALA A 139 -11.08 3.92 13.50
CA ALA A 139 -12.28 3.64 14.28
C ALA A 139 -12.92 4.90 14.90
N ARG A 140 -12.11 5.88 15.36
CA ARG A 140 -12.61 7.13 15.94
C ARG A 140 -13.28 8.05 14.91
N SER A 141 -12.75 8.10 13.69
CA SER A 141 -13.25 9.00 12.65
C SER A 141 -14.32 8.36 11.77
N GLY A 142 -14.43 7.03 11.77
CA GLY A 142 -15.28 6.27 10.84
C GLY A 142 -14.68 6.15 9.44
N ALA A 143 -13.42 6.55 9.24
CA ALA A 143 -12.71 6.37 7.98
C ALA A 143 -12.44 4.88 7.71
N ALA A 144 -12.53 4.47 6.45
CA ALA A 144 -12.16 3.11 6.06
C ALA A 144 -10.63 2.97 5.95
N LEU A 145 -10.11 1.81 6.36
CA LEU A 145 -8.73 1.40 6.12
C LEU A 145 -8.76 0.20 5.17
N LEU A 146 -8.33 0.41 3.93
CA LEU A 146 -8.43 -0.54 2.82
C LEU A 146 -7.03 -1.10 2.51
N PRO A 147 -6.82 -2.41 2.46
CA PRO A 147 -5.52 -2.97 2.12
C PRO A 147 -5.26 -2.98 0.61
N ILE A 148 -4.08 -2.53 0.20
CA ILE A 148 -3.56 -2.68 -1.19
C ILE A 148 -2.61 -3.87 -1.30
N ASP A 149 -1.92 -4.26 -0.22
CA ASP A 149 -1.05 -5.43 -0.23
C ASP A 149 -1.82 -6.67 -0.76
N SER A 150 -1.24 -7.41 -1.70
CA SER A 150 -1.97 -8.38 -2.54
C SER A 150 -2.68 -9.45 -1.74
N GLU A 151 -1.99 -10.02 -0.75
CA GLU A 151 -2.49 -11.06 0.14
C GLU A 151 -3.62 -10.52 1.03
N ILE A 152 -3.43 -9.32 1.56
CA ILE A 152 -4.35 -8.68 2.49
C ILE A 152 -5.61 -8.21 1.75
N SER A 153 -5.44 -7.70 0.53
CA SER A 153 -6.53 -7.37 -0.41
C SER A 153 -7.31 -8.61 -0.82
N ALA A 154 -6.63 -9.74 -1.05
CA ALA A 154 -7.28 -11.01 -1.32
C ALA A 154 -8.16 -11.49 -0.15
N VAL A 155 -7.68 -11.38 1.09
CA VAL A 155 -8.49 -11.64 2.29
C VAL A 155 -9.67 -10.66 2.37
N PHE A 156 -9.44 -9.36 2.16
CA PHE A 156 -10.50 -8.35 2.17
C PHE A 156 -11.62 -8.66 1.15
N GLN A 157 -11.25 -9.06 -0.06
CA GLN A 157 -12.20 -9.44 -1.11
C GLN A 157 -12.95 -10.73 -0.77
N ALA A 158 -12.27 -11.73 -0.20
CA ALA A 158 -12.90 -12.98 0.23
C ALA A 158 -13.87 -12.81 1.40
N LEU A 159 -13.71 -11.75 2.20
CA LEU A 159 -14.63 -11.37 3.29
C LEU A 159 -15.79 -10.47 2.85
N ASN A 160 -15.82 -10.02 1.58
CA ASN A 160 -16.79 -9.03 1.15
C ASN A 160 -18.23 -9.60 1.16
N GLY A 161 -19.02 -9.16 2.13
CA GLY A 161 -20.40 -9.62 2.35
C GLY A 161 -20.53 -10.75 3.38
N GLU A 162 -19.41 -11.24 3.91
CA GLU A 162 -19.35 -12.28 4.93
C GLU A 162 -19.26 -11.69 6.35
N ASP A 163 -19.65 -12.48 7.36
CA ASP A 163 -19.47 -12.10 8.76
C ASP A 163 -18.04 -12.42 9.22
N PRO A 164 -17.23 -11.42 9.63
CA PRO A 164 -15.87 -11.66 10.14
C PRO A 164 -15.84 -12.58 11.37
N ALA A 165 -16.93 -12.68 12.14
CA ALA A 165 -17.02 -13.60 13.27
C ALA A 165 -17.03 -15.08 12.83
N CYS A 166 -17.30 -15.36 11.55
CA CYS A 166 -17.28 -16.71 10.99
C CYS A 166 -15.90 -17.13 10.48
N ILE A 167 -14.87 -16.28 10.59
CA ILE A 167 -13.49 -16.64 10.21
C ILE A 167 -12.99 -17.74 11.15
N GLU A 168 -12.72 -18.92 10.60
CA GLU A 168 -12.03 -20.00 11.31
C GLU A 168 -10.51 -19.83 11.17
N LYS A 169 -10.05 -19.49 9.95
CA LYS A 169 -8.64 -19.37 9.62
C LYS A 169 -8.41 -18.49 8.40
N LEU A 170 -7.34 -17.69 8.44
CA LEU A 170 -6.80 -16.99 7.27
C LEU A 170 -5.63 -17.79 6.69
N ILE A 171 -5.64 -17.99 5.37
CA ILE A 171 -4.57 -18.66 4.63
C ILE A 171 -3.77 -17.58 3.90
N LEU A 172 -2.59 -17.28 4.45
CA LEU A 172 -1.68 -16.27 3.94
C LEU A 172 -0.64 -16.93 3.03
N THR A 173 -0.82 -16.80 1.71
CA THR A 173 0.10 -17.43 0.76
C THR A 173 1.40 -16.65 0.59
N ALA A 174 2.52 -17.31 0.36
CA ALA A 174 3.83 -16.70 0.06
C ALA A 174 4.44 -17.29 -1.22
N SER A 175 5.13 -16.49 -2.03
CA SER A 175 5.87 -17.01 -3.19
C SER A 175 7.02 -17.95 -2.80
N GLY A 176 7.51 -17.83 -1.56
CA GLY A 176 8.68 -18.53 -1.04
C GLY A 176 10.00 -17.77 -1.26
N GLY A 177 10.00 -16.72 -2.08
CA GLY A 177 11.21 -15.98 -2.45
C GLY A 177 12.20 -16.79 -3.32
N PRO A 178 13.32 -16.18 -3.75
CA PRO A 178 14.30 -16.83 -4.62
C PRO A 178 15.02 -18.03 -3.98
N PHE A 179 14.98 -18.17 -2.65
CA PHE A 179 15.79 -19.15 -1.92
C PHE A 179 14.98 -20.30 -1.32
N SER A 180 13.72 -20.47 -1.71
CA SER A 180 12.83 -21.50 -1.12
C SER A 180 13.33 -22.94 -1.27
N ALA A 181 14.18 -23.19 -2.26
CA ALA A 181 14.77 -24.52 -2.52
C ALA A 181 16.22 -24.65 -2.02
N TYR A 182 16.78 -23.61 -1.40
CA TYR A 182 18.18 -23.62 -0.96
C TYR A 182 18.33 -24.42 0.35
N SER A 183 19.45 -25.12 0.46
CA SER A 183 19.91 -25.72 1.71
C SER A 183 20.44 -24.65 2.67
N MET A 184 20.61 -25.02 3.95
CA MET A 184 21.17 -24.12 4.96
C MET A 184 22.60 -23.66 4.63
N GLU A 185 23.41 -24.48 3.96
CA GLU A 185 24.75 -24.12 3.52
C GLU A 185 24.70 -23.08 2.40
N GLU A 186 23.83 -23.28 1.40
CA GLU A 186 23.63 -22.34 0.30
C GLU A 186 23.08 -21.00 0.80
N LEU A 187 22.15 -21.03 1.76
CA LEU A 187 21.64 -19.83 2.43
C LEU A 187 22.74 -19.02 3.13
N GLY A 188 23.79 -19.68 3.64
CA GLY A 188 24.94 -19.02 4.25
C GLY A 188 25.81 -18.22 3.28
N GLN A 189 25.61 -18.39 1.98
CA GLN A 189 26.44 -17.78 0.92
C GLN A 189 25.66 -16.80 0.02
N VAL A 190 24.37 -16.56 0.30
CA VAL A 190 23.54 -15.70 -0.55
C VAL A 190 23.99 -14.24 -0.50
N THR A 191 23.77 -13.54 -1.62
CA THR A 191 24.14 -12.14 -1.79
C THR A 191 22.92 -11.25 -1.99
N PRO A 192 23.01 -9.94 -1.70
CA PRO A 192 21.94 -9.01 -2.02
C PRO A 192 21.58 -9.00 -3.52
N ALA A 193 22.54 -9.24 -4.41
CA ALA A 193 22.28 -9.30 -5.85
C ALA A 193 21.37 -10.47 -6.22
N GLN A 194 21.61 -11.66 -5.65
CA GLN A 194 20.73 -12.82 -5.84
C GLN A 194 19.35 -12.61 -5.22
N ALA A 195 19.28 -11.99 -4.04
CA ALA A 195 18.00 -11.71 -3.39
C ALA A 195 17.12 -10.74 -4.20
N LEU A 196 17.74 -9.81 -4.94
CA LEU A 196 17.05 -8.83 -5.79
C LEU A 196 16.49 -9.42 -7.10
N ASP A 197 16.87 -10.64 -7.47
CA ASP A 197 16.39 -11.35 -8.66
C ASP A 197 15.15 -12.21 -8.34
N HIS A 198 14.01 -11.54 -8.11
CA HIS A 198 12.79 -12.22 -7.65
C HIS A 198 12.09 -13.00 -8.79
N PRO A 199 11.67 -14.26 -8.56
CA PRO A 199 11.15 -15.15 -9.61
C PRO A 199 9.75 -14.79 -10.17
N THR A 200 9.07 -13.79 -9.64
CA THR A 200 7.62 -13.60 -9.89
C THR A 200 7.24 -12.13 -9.93
N TRP A 201 7.67 -11.37 -8.91
CA TRP A 201 7.24 -9.99 -8.72
C TRP A 201 8.35 -9.00 -9.07
N LYS A 202 7.99 -7.92 -9.75
CA LYS A 202 8.88 -6.76 -9.94
C LYS A 202 8.56 -5.71 -8.88
N MET A 203 9.39 -5.62 -7.84
CA MET A 203 9.12 -4.80 -6.66
C MET A 203 10.29 -3.88 -6.30
N GLY A 204 10.08 -3.03 -5.30
CA GLY A 204 11.14 -2.19 -4.73
C GLY A 204 12.18 -3.03 -3.96
N ARG A 205 13.42 -2.55 -3.91
CA ARG A 205 14.55 -3.30 -3.33
C ARG A 205 14.30 -3.84 -1.93
N LYS A 206 13.72 -3.03 -1.02
CA LYS A 206 13.46 -3.43 0.37
C LYS A 206 12.49 -4.62 0.46
N VAL A 207 11.32 -4.52 -0.15
CA VAL A 207 10.33 -5.62 -0.15
C VAL A 207 10.86 -6.86 -0.87
N THR A 208 11.71 -6.70 -1.89
CA THR A 208 12.36 -7.82 -2.54
C THR A 208 13.32 -8.58 -1.60
N ILE A 209 14.12 -7.86 -0.80
CA ILE A 209 14.97 -8.48 0.23
C ILE A 209 14.11 -9.12 1.35
N ASP A 210 13.05 -8.46 1.78
CA ASP A 210 12.14 -9.00 2.79
C ASP A 210 11.43 -10.27 2.30
N SER A 211 11.09 -10.35 1.01
CA SER A 211 10.54 -11.56 0.39
C SER A 211 11.55 -12.70 0.41
N ALA A 212 12.82 -12.42 0.08
CA ALA A 212 13.89 -13.42 0.06
C ALA A 212 14.21 -14.00 1.45
N THR A 213 13.94 -13.24 2.52
CA THR A 213 14.11 -13.70 3.91
C THR A 213 12.81 -14.18 4.56
N LEU A 214 11.68 -14.12 3.83
CA LEU A 214 10.32 -14.28 4.34
C LEU A 214 9.91 -13.28 5.45
N ALA A 215 10.75 -12.30 5.79
CA ALA A 215 10.40 -11.22 6.72
C ALA A 215 9.16 -10.45 6.24
N ASN A 216 8.96 -10.34 4.92
CA ASN A 216 7.78 -9.71 4.33
C ASN A 216 6.48 -10.37 4.82
N LYS A 217 6.47 -11.71 4.89
CA LYS A 217 5.33 -12.50 5.38
C LYS A 217 5.12 -12.28 6.87
N GLY A 218 6.21 -12.11 7.63
CA GLY A 218 6.17 -11.70 9.03
C GLY A 218 5.44 -10.38 9.24
N PHE A 219 5.66 -9.37 8.39
CA PHE A 219 4.93 -8.11 8.45
C PHE A 219 3.45 -8.26 8.11
N GLU A 220 3.12 -9.06 7.10
CA GLU A 220 1.73 -9.31 6.69
C GLU A 220 0.91 -10.05 7.75
N LEU A 221 1.54 -10.89 8.59
CA LEU A 221 0.87 -11.46 9.76
C LEU A 221 0.32 -10.37 10.69
N PHE A 222 1.10 -9.31 10.94
CA PHE A 222 0.64 -8.18 11.75
C PHE A 222 -0.44 -7.39 11.03
N GLU A 223 -0.34 -7.21 9.71
CA GLU A 223 -1.40 -6.54 8.95
C GLU A 223 -2.74 -7.26 9.05
N LEU A 224 -2.75 -8.58 8.84
CA LEU A 224 -3.96 -9.40 9.00
C LEU A 224 -4.55 -9.28 10.41
N HIS A 225 -3.68 -9.34 11.43
CA HIS A 225 -4.10 -9.17 12.82
C HIS A 225 -4.77 -7.82 13.05
N TRP A 226 -4.15 -6.73 12.58
CA TRP A 226 -4.66 -5.38 12.82
C TRP A 226 -5.90 -5.04 12.00
N LEU A 227 -5.99 -5.52 10.75
CA LEU A 227 -7.11 -5.19 9.85
C LEU A 227 -8.34 -6.06 10.09
N PHE A 228 -8.15 -7.34 10.41
CA PHE A 228 -9.25 -8.30 10.51
C PHE A 228 -9.48 -8.81 11.94
N GLY A 229 -8.68 -8.38 12.91
CA GLY A 229 -8.85 -8.77 14.32
C GLY A 229 -8.55 -10.25 14.60
N VAL A 230 -7.89 -10.94 13.66
CA VAL A 230 -7.63 -12.37 13.75
C VAL A 230 -6.37 -12.62 14.61
N PRO A 231 -6.40 -13.51 15.61
CA PRO A 231 -5.22 -13.86 16.40
C PRO A 231 -4.22 -14.68 15.57
N PHE A 232 -2.91 -14.51 15.84
CA PHE A 232 -1.84 -15.18 15.05
C PHE A 232 -2.01 -16.70 14.86
N PRO A 233 -2.47 -17.50 15.84
CA PRO A 233 -2.68 -18.94 15.64
C PRO A 233 -3.76 -19.30 14.59
N GLN A 234 -4.63 -18.36 14.23
CA GLN A 234 -5.63 -18.52 13.16
C GLN A 234 -5.10 -18.08 11.78
N ILE A 235 -3.81 -17.73 11.66
CA ILE A 235 -3.20 -17.35 10.39
C ILE A 235 -2.19 -18.44 9.98
N GLU A 236 -2.50 -19.14 8.89
CA GLU A 236 -1.66 -20.19 8.34
C GLU A 236 -0.88 -19.67 7.13
N VAL A 237 0.45 -19.74 7.20
CA VAL A 237 1.33 -19.36 6.08
C VAL A 237 1.56 -20.56 5.17
N VAL A 238 1.22 -20.41 3.89
CA VAL A 238 1.38 -21.47 2.88
C VAL A 238 2.27 -20.98 1.75
N VAL A 239 3.30 -21.76 1.39
CA VAL A 239 4.12 -21.43 0.21
C VAL A 239 3.37 -21.84 -1.07
N HIS A 240 3.08 -20.87 -1.92
CA HIS A 240 2.44 -21.03 -3.21
C HIS A 240 3.28 -20.33 -4.29
N HIS A 241 4.24 -21.06 -4.86
CA HIS A 241 5.24 -20.51 -5.78
C HIS A 241 4.66 -19.80 -7.01
N GLN A 242 3.51 -20.25 -7.51
CA GLN A 242 2.88 -19.68 -8.71
C GLN A 242 2.32 -18.27 -8.45
N SER A 243 2.08 -17.90 -7.19
CA SER A 243 1.49 -16.62 -6.78
C SER A 243 0.19 -16.28 -7.53
N ILE A 244 -0.60 -17.29 -7.88
CA ILE A 244 -1.90 -17.11 -8.56
C ILE A 244 -3.02 -17.00 -7.52
N LEU A 245 -3.03 -17.89 -6.52
CA LEU A 245 -3.86 -17.73 -5.35
C LEU A 245 -3.15 -16.71 -4.44
N HIS A 246 -3.76 -15.54 -4.24
CA HIS A 246 -3.14 -14.44 -3.48
C HIS A 246 -3.39 -14.55 -1.98
N SER A 247 -4.54 -15.07 -1.54
CA SER A 247 -4.81 -15.57 -0.18
C SER A 247 -6.22 -16.17 -0.12
N ALA A 248 -6.55 -16.82 0.99
CA ALA A 248 -7.89 -17.38 1.20
C ALA A 248 -8.38 -17.22 2.64
N VAL A 249 -9.69 -17.33 2.81
CA VAL A 249 -10.38 -17.35 4.09
C VAL A 249 -11.10 -18.67 4.22
N GLN A 250 -10.85 -19.37 5.32
CA GLN A 250 -11.62 -20.53 5.74
C GLN A 250 -12.65 -20.10 6.79
N PHE A 251 -13.91 -20.49 6.59
CA PHE A 251 -15.01 -20.17 7.49
C PHE A 251 -15.35 -21.35 8.41
N CYS A 252 -16.11 -21.07 9.47
CA CYS A 252 -16.50 -22.04 10.51
C CYS A 252 -17.37 -23.21 10.00
N ASP A 253 -17.99 -23.08 8.83
CA ASP A 253 -18.72 -24.15 8.14
C ASP A 253 -17.81 -25.06 7.28
N GLY A 254 -16.51 -24.76 7.23
CA GLY A 254 -15.51 -25.48 6.46
C GLY A 254 -15.36 -25.01 5.00
N SER A 255 -16.14 -24.03 4.56
CA SER A 255 -15.98 -23.42 3.24
C SER A 255 -14.69 -22.60 3.17
N VAL A 256 -14.11 -22.50 1.96
CA VAL A 256 -12.92 -21.70 1.70
C VAL A 256 -13.18 -20.81 0.49
N ILE A 257 -13.05 -19.49 0.67
CA ILE A 257 -13.11 -18.51 -0.41
C ILE A 257 -11.70 -17.97 -0.63
N ALA A 258 -11.25 -17.99 -1.88
CA ALA A 258 -9.92 -17.53 -2.27
C ALA A 258 -10.03 -16.49 -3.39
N GLN A 259 -9.15 -15.50 -3.35
CA GLN A 259 -8.97 -14.58 -4.47
C GLN A 259 -7.77 -15.05 -5.31
N MET A 260 -7.97 -15.06 -6.63
CA MET A 260 -6.98 -15.54 -7.58
C MET A 260 -6.80 -14.55 -8.73
N GLY A 261 -5.58 -14.39 -9.21
CA GLY A 261 -5.25 -13.47 -10.29
C GLY A 261 -3.83 -13.68 -10.81
N LEU A 262 -3.47 -12.95 -11.85
CA LEU A 262 -2.06 -12.80 -12.22
C LEU A 262 -1.37 -11.90 -11.19
N PRO A 263 -0.06 -12.09 -10.92
CA PRO A 263 0.69 -11.26 -9.97
C PRO A 263 0.87 -9.82 -10.49
N ASP A 264 -0.19 -9.02 -10.31
CA ASP A 264 -0.33 -7.65 -10.82
C ASP A 264 -1.06 -6.79 -9.79
N MET A 265 -0.35 -5.81 -9.23
CA MET A 265 -0.88 -4.97 -8.15
C MET A 265 -2.04 -4.08 -8.60
N ARG A 266 -2.23 -3.84 -9.90
CA ARG A 266 -3.35 -3.05 -10.42
C ARG A 266 -4.72 -3.64 -10.09
N THR A 267 -4.79 -4.95 -9.79
CA THR A 267 -6.05 -5.58 -9.34
C THR A 267 -6.35 -5.28 -7.88
N ALA A 268 -5.31 -5.13 -7.06
CA ALA A 268 -5.45 -4.84 -5.62
C ALA A 268 -5.60 -3.35 -5.33
N ILE A 269 -5.06 -2.49 -6.21
CA ILE A 269 -5.22 -1.02 -6.21
C ILE A 269 -6.61 -0.63 -6.72
#